data_AF-A0A9X4D420-F1
#
_entry.id   AF-A0A9X4D420-F1
#
_cell.length_a   1.000
_cell.length_b   1.000
_cell.length_c   1.000
_cell.angle_alpha   90.00
_cell.angle_beta   90.00
_cell.angle_gamma   90.00
#
_symmetry.space_group_name_H-M   'P 1'
#
loop_
_entity.id
_entity.type
_entity.pdbx_description
1 polymer ?
#
loop_
_entity_poly.entity_id
_entity_poly.type
_entity_poly.pdbx_seq_one_letter_code
_entity_poly.pdbx_strand_id
1 'polypeptide(L)' 'MATELPQAWLAELGDHVALVADPDGRAAVLSEMAYAAHRRGEVDDGDLVDMLELAEAGRVWALECADV' A
#
# COMPACT_ATOMS: atom_id res chain seq x y z
N MET A 1 6.43 17.07 5.84
CA MET A 1 7.51 17.14 4.82
C MET A 1 7.60 15.76 4.24
N ALA A 2 7.71 15.58 2.93
CA ALA A 2 7.76 14.25 2.32
C ALA A 2 8.94 13.45 2.87
N THR A 3 8.67 12.64 3.88
CA THR A 3 9.50 11.54 4.34
C THR A 3 9.32 10.47 3.28
N GLU A 4 10.41 10.12 2.59
CA GLU A 4 10.37 9.10 1.54
C GLU A 4 9.67 7.86 2.09
N LEU A 5 8.53 7.49 1.51
CA LEU A 5 7.74 6.34 1.97
C LEU A 5 8.62 5.09 2.09
N PRO A 6 8.35 4.18 3.04
CA PRO A 6 9.18 2.99 3.24
C PRO A 6 9.39 2.22 1.93
N GLN A 7 10.64 2.02 1.51
CA GLN A 7 10.97 1.39 0.23
C GLN A 7 10.39 -0.03 0.09
N ALA A 8 10.35 -0.78 1.18
CA ALA A 8 9.72 -2.10 1.19
C ALA A 8 8.21 -2.03 0.88
N TRP A 9 7.54 -0.99 1.37
CA TRP A 9 6.12 -0.76 1.10
C TRP A 9 5.90 -0.35 -0.37
N LEU A 10 6.76 0.52 -0.91
CA LEU A 10 6.74 0.87 -2.33
C LEU A 10 7.01 -0.33 -3.26
N ALA A 11 7.88 -1.26 -2.85
CA ALA A 11 8.15 -2.48 -3.59
C ALA A 11 6.93 -3.41 -3.65
N GLU A 12 6.21 -3.57 -2.54
CA GLU A 12 4.95 -4.34 -2.52
C GLU A 12 3.86 -3.67 -3.36
N LEU A 13 3.73 -2.34 -3.30
CA LEU A 13 2.77 -1.60 -4.14
C LEU A 13 3.14 -1.69 -5.63
N GLY A 14 4.44 -1.71 -5.95
CA GLY A 14 4.94 -1.84 -7.31
C GLY A 14 4.81 -3.24 -7.90
N ASP A 15 4.53 -4.28 -7.09
CA ASP A 15 4.26 -5.63 -7.58
C ASP A 15 2.82 -5.75 -8.08
N HIS A 16 2.58 -5.13 -9.24
CA HIS A 16 1.30 -5.14 -9.93
C HIS A 16 0.81 -6.56 -10.25
N VAL A 17 1.73 -7.51 -10.48
CA VAL A 17 1.37 -8.91 -10.76
C VAL A 17 0.76 -9.55 -9.52
N ALA A 18 1.39 -9.35 -8.36
CA ALA A 18 0.86 -9.84 -7.09
C ALA A 18 -0.44 -9.13 -6.69
N LEU A 19 -0.56 -7.83 -6.94
CA LEU A 19 -1.77 -7.04 -6.69
C LEU A 19 -2.96 -7.58 -7.49
N VAL A 20 -2.82 -7.82 -8.80
CA VAL A 20 -3.90 -8.36 -9.63
C VAL A 20 -4.25 -9.80 -9.22
N ALA A 21 -3.26 -10.60 -8.81
CA ALA A 21 -3.49 -11.99 -8.40
C ALA A 21 -4.24 -12.14 -7.07
N ASP A 22 -4.07 -11.20 -6.14
CA ASP A 22 -4.74 -11.18 -4.83
C ASP A 22 -4.97 -9.72 -4.35
N PRO A 23 -5.96 -9.01 -4.91
CA PRO A 23 -6.16 -7.58 -4.62
C PRO A 23 -6.41 -7.30 -3.14
N ASP A 24 -7.35 -8.02 -2.53
CA ASP A 24 -7.74 -7.80 -1.13
C ASP A 24 -6.62 -8.23 -0.17
N GLY A 25 -5.93 -9.34 -0.44
CA GLY A 25 -4.82 -9.80 0.39
C GLY A 25 -3.63 -8.83 0.35
N ARG A 26 -3.29 -8.30 -0.83
CA ARG A 26 -2.20 -7.33 -0.97
C ARG A 26 -2.54 -5.97 -0.39
N ALA A 27 -3.78 -5.51 -0.50
CA ALA A 27 -4.23 -4.29 0.18
C ALA A 27 -4.12 -4.39 1.71
N ALA A 28 -4.46 -5.56 2.28
CA ALA A 28 -4.29 -5.82 3.71
C ALA A 28 -2.81 -5.79 4.13
N VAL A 29 -1.92 -6.40 3.34
CA VAL A 29 -0.46 -6.36 3.59
C VAL A 29 0.07 -4.93 3.57
N LEU A 30 -0.28 -4.14 2.54
CA LEU A 30 0.12 -2.74 2.42
C LEU A 30 -0.38 -1.90 3.60
N SER A 31 -1.62 -2.14 4.06
CA SER A 31 -2.20 -1.45 5.22
C SER A 31 -1.45 -1.80 6.51
N GLU A 32 -1.16 -3.08 6.74
CA GLU A 32 -0.40 -3.53 7.92
C GLU A 32 1.03 -2.96 7.94
N MET A 33 1.68 -2.91 6.78
CA MET A 33 3.00 -2.30 6.64
C MET A 33 2.98 -0.79 6.94
N ALA A 34 1.94 -0.08 6.49
CA ALA A 34 1.75 1.33 6.80
C ALA A 34 1.58 1.57 8.31
N TYR A 35 0.69 0.81 8.96
CA TYR A 35 0.54 0.89 10.41
C TYR A 35 1.81 0.49 11.16
N ALA A 36 2.56 -0.50 10.67
CA ALA A 36 3.81 -0.92 11.28
C ALA A 36 4.89 0.16 11.18
N ALA A 37 5.01 0.84 10.03
CA ALA A 37 5.93 1.97 9.84
C ALA A 37 5.55 3.14 10.76
N HIS A 38 4.27 3.47 10.86
CA HIS A 38 3.79 4.53 11.73
C HIS A 38 4.06 4.24 13.21
N ARG A 39 3.80 2.99 13.66
CA ARG A 39 4.15 2.56 15.03
C ARG A 39 5.64 2.63 15.34
N ARG A 40 6.51 2.49 14.33
CA ARG A 40 7.97 2.64 14.48
C ARG A 40 8.41 4.12 14.43
N GLY A 41 7.50 5.05 14.12
CA GLY A 41 7.81 6.47 13.94
C GLY A 41 8.58 6.76 12.64
N GLU A 42 8.50 5.85 11.66
CA GLU A 42 9.15 6.02 10.35
C GLU A 42 8.37 6.96 9.43
N VAL A 43 7.06 7.09 9.67
CA VAL A 43 6.12 7.90 8.90
C VAL A 43 5.19 8.65 9.85
N ASP A 44 4.82 9.88 9.50
CA ASP A 44 3.89 10.67 10.31
C ASP A 44 2.41 10.31 10.03
N ASP A 45 1.48 11.00 10.68
CA ASP A 45 0.04 10.76 10.48
C ASP A 45 -0.40 11.05 9.03
N GLY A 46 0.22 12.02 8.37
CA GLY A 46 -0.10 12.39 6.99
C GLY A 46 0.40 11.31 6.02
N ASP A 47 1.65 10.89 6.18
CA ASP A 47 2.21 9.79 5.41
C ASP A 47 1.41 8.48 5.60
N LEU A 48 0.94 8.20 6.84
CA LEU A 48 0.09 7.04 7.11
C LEU A 48 -1.21 7.10 6.29
N VAL A 49 -1.87 8.26 6.26
CA VAL A 49 -3.09 8.44 5.46
C VAL A 49 -2.81 8.22 3.99
N ASP A 50 -1.75 8.84 3.44
CA ASP A 50 -1.35 8.70 2.04
C ASP A 50 -1.07 7.22 1.68
N MET A 51 -0.38 6.48 2.55
CA MET A 51 -0.12 5.06 2.35
C MET A 51 -1.41 4.22 2.33
N LEU A 52 -2.37 4.50 3.22
CA LEU A 52 -3.63 3.77 3.25
C LEU A 52 -4.51 4.10 2.03
N GLU A 53 -4.54 5.36 1.59
CA GLU A 53 -5.23 5.78 0.38
C GLU A 53 -4.65 5.12 -0.88
N LEU A 54 -3.32 5.05 -0.99
CA LEU A 54 -2.64 4.37 -2.09
C LEU A 54 -2.87 2.85 -2.07
N ALA A 55 -2.89 2.23 -0.88
CA ALA A 55 -3.21 0.80 -0.75
C ALA A 55 -4.62 0.48 -1.27
N GLU A 56 -5.61 1.31 -0.91
CA GLU A 56 -6.97 1.16 -1.40
C GLU A 56 -7.08 1.46 -2.90
N ALA A 57 -6.41 2.50 -3.40
CA ALA A 57 -6.36 2.79 -4.83
C ALA A 57 -5.76 1.63 -5.64
N GLY A 58 -4.69 1.02 -5.13
CA GLY A 58 -4.09 -0.19 -5.73
C GLY A 58 -5.05 -1.37 -5.75
N ARG A 59 -5.84 -1.56 -4.69
CA ARG A 59 -6.89 -2.59 -4.62
C ARG A 59 -7.96 -2.40 -5.67
N VAL A 60 -8.50 -1.18 -5.79
CA VAL A 60 -9.55 -0.84 -6.78
C VAL A 60 -9.04 -1.06 -8.19
N TRP A 61 -7.83 -0.57 -8.50
CA TRP A 61 -7.20 -0.78 -9.80
C TRP A 61 -7.00 -2.26 -10.13
N ALA A 62 -6.55 -3.05 -9.16
CA ALA A 62 -6.30 -4.48 -9.35
C ALA A 62 -7.59 -5.26 -9.59
N LEU A 63 -8.69 -4.90 -8.90
CA LEU A 63 -10.02 -5.47 -9.15
C LEU A 63 -10.51 -5.17 -10.56
N GLU A 64 -10.39 -3.92 -11.01
CA GLU A 64 -10.75 -3.53 -12.38
C GLU A 64 -9.92 -4.29 -13.44
N CYS A 65 -8.67 -4.61 -13.13
CA CYS A 65 -7.79 -5.40 -14.00
C CYS A 65 -8.08 -6.92 -13.96
N ALA A 66 -8.68 -7.44 -12.89
CA ALA A 66 -9.05 -8.85 -12.78
C ALA A 66 -10.39 -9.17 -13.46
N ASP A 67 -11.26 -8.17 -13.63
CA ASP A 67 -12.58 -8.30 -14.25
C ASP A 67 -12.57 -8.26 -15.80
N VAL A 68 -11.40 -8.05 -16.44
CA VAL A 68 -11.23 -7.92 -17.91
C VAL A 68 -10.78 -9.20 -18.62
#